data_AF-A0A9E6AY93-F1
#
_entry.id   AF-A0A9E6AY93-F1
#
_cell.length_a   1.000
_cell.length_b   1.000
_cell.length_c   1.000
_cell.angle_alpha   90.00
_cell.angle_beta   90.00
_cell.angle_gamma   90.00
#
_symmetry.space_group_name_H-M   'P 1'
#
loop_
_entity.id
_entity.type
_entity.pdbx_description
1 polymer ?
#
loop_
_entity_poly.entity_id
_entity_poly.type
_entity_poly.pdbx_seq_one_letter_code
_entity_poly.pdbx_strand_id
1 'polypeptide(L)'
;MKTSGAMLASFLTMACFPGLAVANTLAPIYPDQLKLFELGSEICGESYRPVTRDEAQSVKSAIVGKMEKWQTSALAEHWLIMGPGYYGEIKRGTADSTWCYPNNIGSDEIPVLSTHSIPTGDEVDIQWRLVHDRDYFVKPVSYLAHLLGYAWVGGNHSDYVGEDMDIFREADSWRIQGNDQGRCSGYRCGDKTSIEVSNFAFSLNSTGFSHGDITESGKQLIKVITANAVNHEDTPQQVVVSLNYDTTSHWTKTDTYGFSEKVTTKNKFKWPLVGETELSIEIAADQSWSSEKGGTETNSVTIQASPIVPANSITPIKISIYKSSISYPYEYDVDISYDLNITGFLRWGGNAWHTHPTNRPTKSHTFTIGRWKNHANSINYQWDKRYIPGEIRWWDWSSTIEEYGYSTMKSILSQVIRPIKSSVSGDFYAENQFAGDIEIGYPKDNRMSSFYAVERGVELRDQNFSADEMTNLGLENVELSVTRVVQP
;
A
#
# COMPACT_ATOMS: atom_id res chain seq x y z
N MET A 1 -23.11 38.21 67.77
CA MET A 1 -23.76 39.16 66.82
C MET A 1 -23.36 38.77 65.41
N LYS A 2 -24.36 38.44 64.57
CA LYS A 2 -24.31 38.05 63.13
C LYS A 2 -23.51 36.79 62.79
N THR A 3 -24.04 35.57 62.68
CA THR A 3 -25.09 34.93 61.83
C THR A 3 -24.79 34.82 60.32
N SER A 4 -25.04 33.60 59.84
CA SER A 4 -25.22 33.11 58.46
C SER A 4 -23.93 32.74 57.70
N GLY A 5 -23.75 31.51 57.21
CA GLY A 5 -24.71 30.48 56.81
C GLY A 5 -24.58 30.27 55.30
N ALA A 6 -23.65 29.41 54.88
CA ALA A 6 -23.42 29.12 53.47
C ALA A 6 -24.39 28.03 53.01
N MET A 7 -25.28 28.42 52.10
CA MET A 7 -26.28 27.60 51.44
C MET A 7 -25.61 26.92 50.23
N LEU A 8 -25.73 25.58 50.12
CA LEU A 8 -25.34 24.83 48.93
C LEU A 8 -26.22 25.25 47.75
N ALA A 9 -25.60 25.74 46.68
CA ALA A 9 -26.22 25.91 45.38
C ALA A 9 -25.72 24.79 44.44
N SER A 10 -26.62 23.87 44.09
CA SER A 10 -26.44 22.93 42.98
C SER A 10 -26.37 23.70 41.66
N PHE A 11 -25.20 23.72 41.03
CA PHE A 11 -25.06 24.14 39.63
C PHE A 11 -25.25 22.92 38.73
N LEU A 12 -26.39 22.91 38.02
CA LEU A 12 -26.64 22.05 36.87
C LEU A 12 -25.84 22.63 35.69
N THR A 13 -24.67 22.07 35.38
CA THR A 13 -23.92 22.42 34.17
C THR A 13 -24.57 21.76 32.95
N MET A 14 -25.42 22.52 32.26
CA MET A 14 -25.90 22.19 30.93
C MET A 14 -24.72 22.30 29.96
N ALA A 15 -24.12 21.16 29.62
CA ALA A 15 -23.08 21.08 28.59
C ALA A 15 -23.71 21.42 27.22
N CYS A 16 -23.57 22.67 26.81
CA CYS A 16 -23.86 23.11 25.46
C CYS A 16 -22.73 22.57 24.57
N PHE A 17 -22.95 21.41 23.93
CA PHE A 17 -22.10 20.96 22.84
C PHE A 17 -22.22 21.99 21.71
N PRO A 18 -21.14 22.69 21.31
CA PRO A 18 -21.16 23.39 20.04
C PRO A 18 -21.25 22.29 18.98
N GLY A 19 -22.42 22.20 18.35
CA GLY A 19 -22.59 21.37 17.17
C GLY A 19 -21.48 21.70 16.19
N LEU A 20 -20.67 20.70 15.86
CA LEU A 20 -19.81 20.74 14.69
C LEU A 20 -20.72 20.98 13.50
N ALA A 21 -20.81 22.24 13.07
CA ALA A 21 -21.28 22.56 11.74
C ALA A 21 -20.31 21.88 10.79
N VAL A 22 -20.71 20.72 10.27
CA VAL A 22 -20.09 20.15 9.09
C VAL A 22 -20.29 21.23 8.03
N ALA A 23 -19.23 21.96 7.70
CA ALA A 23 -19.25 22.82 6.54
C ALA A 23 -19.60 21.90 5.37
N ASN A 24 -20.81 22.02 4.82
CA ASN A 24 -21.15 21.42 3.54
C ASN A 24 -20.23 22.05 2.49
N THR A 25 -19.05 21.49 2.32
CA THR A 25 -18.20 21.77 1.17
C THR A 25 -18.99 21.33 -0.05
N LEU A 26 -19.40 22.30 -0.88
CA LEU A 26 -19.97 22.02 -2.20
C LEU A 26 -19.05 21.03 -2.92
N ALA A 27 -19.63 20.00 -3.53
CA ALA A 27 -18.87 19.05 -4.34
C ALA A 27 -18.08 19.82 -5.41
N PRO A 28 -16.83 19.43 -5.71
CA PRO A 28 -16.00 20.16 -6.67
C PRO A 28 -16.63 20.13 -8.07
N ILE A 29 -16.56 21.27 -8.78
CA ILE A 29 -16.94 21.39 -10.18
C ILE A 29 -15.68 21.28 -11.04
N TYR A 30 -15.70 20.35 -11.99
CA TYR A 30 -14.61 20.16 -12.94
C TYR A 30 -14.86 21.02 -14.20
N PRO A 31 -14.00 22.02 -14.50
CA PRO A 31 -14.23 22.92 -15.63
C PRO A 31 -14.30 22.22 -17.00
N ASP A 32 -13.58 21.11 -17.14
CA ASP A 32 -13.54 20.28 -18.36
C ASP A 32 -14.86 19.56 -18.65
N GLN A 33 -15.72 19.39 -17.65
CA GLN A 33 -17.03 18.74 -17.80
C GLN A 33 -18.19 19.71 -18.03
N LEU A 34 -17.94 21.01 -17.93
CA LEU A 34 -18.92 22.04 -18.22
C LEU A 34 -19.25 22.06 -19.72
N LYS A 35 -20.55 22.14 -20.02
CA LYS A 35 -21.04 22.29 -21.38
C LYS A 35 -22.00 23.47 -21.47
N LEU A 36 -21.90 24.22 -22.55
CA LEU A 36 -22.87 25.24 -22.90
C LEU A 36 -23.95 24.61 -23.79
N PHE A 37 -25.21 24.82 -23.43
CA PHE A 37 -26.37 24.40 -24.23
C PHE A 37 -27.16 25.61 -24.73
N GLU A 38 -27.52 25.62 -26.00
CA GLU A 38 -28.37 26.65 -26.63
C GLU A 38 -29.83 26.15 -26.73
N LEU A 39 -30.41 25.77 -25.59
CA LEU A 39 -31.75 25.19 -25.50
C LEU A 39 -32.76 26.14 -24.83
N GLY A 40 -32.36 27.39 -24.57
CA GLY A 40 -33.11 28.36 -23.78
C GLY A 40 -32.56 28.53 -22.36
N SER A 41 -33.10 29.53 -21.66
CA SER A 41 -32.64 29.92 -20.32
C SER A 41 -32.90 28.83 -19.30
N GLU A 42 -31.85 28.43 -18.58
CA GLU A 42 -31.86 27.40 -17.54
C GLU A 42 -32.24 25.99 -18.04
N ILE A 43 -32.15 25.76 -19.35
CA ILE A 43 -32.42 24.47 -19.98
C ILE A 43 -31.11 23.79 -20.37
N CYS A 44 -30.96 22.54 -19.93
CA CYS A 44 -29.81 21.69 -20.22
C CYS A 44 -30.23 20.45 -21.02
N GLY A 45 -29.27 19.80 -21.69
CA GLY A 45 -29.49 18.50 -22.31
C GLY A 45 -29.75 17.39 -21.28
N GLU A 46 -30.19 16.23 -21.75
CA GLU A 46 -30.44 15.06 -20.88
C GLU A 46 -29.21 14.71 -20.03
N SER A 47 -29.44 14.38 -18.75
CA SER A 47 -28.40 14.08 -17.75
C SER A 47 -27.50 15.26 -17.34
N TYR A 48 -27.88 16.50 -17.67
CA TYR A 48 -27.21 17.71 -17.19
C TYR A 48 -28.17 18.60 -16.37
N ARG A 49 -27.61 19.41 -15.49
CA ARG A 49 -28.31 20.46 -14.73
C ARG A 49 -27.65 21.83 -14.94
N PRO A 50 -28.39 22.94 -14.77
CA PRO A 50 -27.80 24.27 -14.77
C PRO A 50 -26.76 24.41 -13.65
N VAL A 51 -25.67 25.10 -13.96
CA VAL A 51 -24.60 25.43 -12.99
C VAL A 51 -25.10 26.53 -12.07
N THR A 52 -24.92 26.37 -10.76
CA THR A 52 -25.31 27.41 -9.79
C THR A 52 -24.33 28.58 -9.77
N ARG A 53 -24.74 29.70 -9.18
CA ARG A 53 -23.88 30.88 -9.03
C ARG A 53 -22.58 30.57 -8.30
N ASP A 54 -22.63 29.86 -7.18
CA ASP A 54 -21.46 29.58 -6.34
C ASP A 54 -20.49 28.62 -7.03
N GLU A 55 -21.02 27.64 -7.74
CA GLU A 55 -20.26 26.75 -8.62
C GLU A 55 -19.56 27.53 -9.73
N ALA A 56 -20.29 28.38 -10.47
CA ALA A 56 -19.72 29.22 -11.51
C ALA A 56 -18.65 30.18 -10.96
N GLN A 57 -18.83 30.69 -9.74
CA GLN A 57 -17.86 31.55 -9.08
C GLN A 57 -16.56 30.81 -8.75
N SER A 58 -16.65 29.54 -8.34
CA SER A 58 -15.48 28.71 -7.99
C SER A 58 -14.55 28.42 -9.17
N VAL A 59 -15.10 28.35 -10.38
CA VAL A 59 -14.37 28.08 -11.64
C VAL A 59 -14.54 29.19 -12.67
N LYS A 60 -14.80 30.42 -12.22
CA LYS A 60 -15.16 31.58 -13.05
C LYS A 60 -14.17 31.83 -14.19
N SER A 61 -12.87 31.77 -13.90
CA SER A 61 -11.83 32.01 -14.91
C SER A 61 -11.90 30.99 -16.05
N ALA A 62 -12.20 29.73 -15.75
CA ALA A 62 -12.31 28.68 -16.75
C ALA A 62 -13.58 28.82 -17.60
N ILE A 63 -14.72 29.15 -16.99
CA ILE A 63 -15.97 29.41 -17.73
C ILE A 63 -15.79 30.60 -18.68
N VAL A 64 -15.31 31.73 -18.16
CA VAL A 64 -15.13 32.96 -18.93
C VAL A 64 -14.11 32.79 -20.05
N GLY A 65 -13.09 31.95 -19.85
CA GLY A 65 -12.11 31.59 -20.87
C GLY A 65 -12.72 30.84 -22.06
N LYS A 66 -13.86 30.17 -21.88
CA LYS A 66 -14.61 29.46 -22.94
C LYS A 66 -15.67 30.32 -23.63
N MET A 67 -15.86 31.56 -23.18
CA MET A 67 -16.91 32.44 -23.67
C MET A 67 -16.39 33.46 -24.69
N GLU A 68 -17.23 33.81 -25.68
CA GLU A 68 -16.95 34.95 -26.54
C GLU A 68 -16.95 36.27 -25.77
N LYS A 69 -16.26 37.27 -26.32
CA LYS A 69 -15.98 38.55 -25.64
C LYS A 69 -17.20 39.19 -24.97
N TRP A 70 -18.35 39.19 -25.64
CA TRP A 70 -19.58 39.83 -25.14
C TRP A 70 -20.71 38.84 -24.91
N GLN A 71 -20.40 37.54 -24.85
CA GLN A 71 -21.40 36.50 -24.62
C GLN A 71 -22.05 36.64 -23.26
N THR A 72 -23.32 36.27 -23.15
CA THR A 72 -24.02 36.09 -21.87
C THR A 72 -24.68 34.72 -21.87
N SER A 73 -24.51 33.98 -20.77
CA SER A 73 -25.05 32.64 -20.63
C SER A 73 -25.66 32.45 -19.25
N ALA A 74 -26.84 31.84 -19.21
CA ALA A 74 -27.62 31.59 -18.01
C ALA A 74 -26.94 30.57 -17.11
N LEU A 75 -27.18 30.75 -15.82
CA LEU A 75 -26.87 29.89 -14.70
C LEU A 75 -28.19 29.56 -14.00
N ALA A 76 -28.18 28.62 -13.07
CA ALA A 76 -29.35 28.27 -12.28
C ALA A 76 -29.92 29.49 -11.53
N GLU A 77 -31.24 29.48 -11.30
CA GLU A 77 -31.95 30.43 -10.45
C GLU A 77 -31.85 31.88 -10.93
N HIS A 78 -32.06 32.13 -12.23
CA HIS A 78 -32.06 33.47 -12.83
C HIS A 78 -30.76 34.26 -12.59
N TRP A 79 -29.64 33.55 -12.60
CA TRP A 79 -28.32 34.15 -12.70
C TRP A 79 -27.80 33.99 -14.12
N LEU A 80 -26.86 34.84 -14.52
CA LEU A 80 -26.09 34.69 -15.74
C LEU A 80 -24.63 35.04 -15.47
N ILE A 81 -23.74 34.48 -16.30
CA ILE A 81 -22.34 34.86 -16.39
C ILE A 81 -22.11 35.56 -17.73
N MET A 82 -21.28 36.59 -17.72
CA MET A 82 -20.94 37.38 -18.90
C MET A 82 -19.51 37.10 -19.36
N GLY A 83 -19.23 37.28 -20.65
CA GLY A 83 -17.93 37.01 -21.25
C GLY A 83 -16.80 37.96 -20.77
N PRO A 84 -15.57 37.77 -21.26
CA PRO A 84 -14.39 38.50 -20.76
C PRO A 84 -14.46 40.01 -21.01
N GLY A 85 -15.21 40.49 -22.01
CA GLY A 85 -15.46 41.92 -22.23
C GLY A 85 -16.24 42.58 -21.08
N TYR A 86 -17.01 41.80 -20.32
CA TYR A 86 -17.70 42.19 -19.10
C TYR A 86 -16.97 41.69 -17.83
N TYR A 87 -15.69 41.36 -17.93
CA TYR A 87 -14.86 40.87 -16.81
C TYR A 87 -15.41 39.62 -16.10
N GLY A 88 -16.20 38.80 -16.81
CA GLY A 88 -16.77 37.62 -16.20
C GLY A 88 -17.86 37.91 -15.17
N GLU A 89 -18.53 39.06 -15.23
CA GLU A 89 -19.52 39.45 -14.23
C GLU A 89 -20.62 38.37 -14.09
N ILE A 90 -20.94 37.99 -12.85
CA ILE A 90 -22.06 37.10 -12.53
C ILE A 90 -23.15 37.95 -11.87
N LYS A 91 -24.32 38.02 -12.50
CA LYS A 91 -25.44 38.86 -12.03
C LYS A 91 -26.79 38.22 -12.30
N ARG A 92 -27.85 38.79 -11.74
CA ARG A 92 -29.23 38.35 -12.02
C ARG A 92 -29.60 38.69 -13.46
N GLY A 93 -30.27 37.75 -14.13
CA GLY A 93 -30.74 37.90 -15.50
C GLY A 93 -31.07 36.56 -16.17
N THR A 94 -31.39 36.63 -17.45
CA THR A 94 -31.68 35.48 -18.32
C THR A 94 -30.81 35.54 -19.56
N ALA A 95 -30.60 34.40 -20.22
CA ALA A 95 -29.91 34.32 -21.51
C ALA A 95 -30.41 33.10 -22.30
N ASP A 96 -30.18 33.10 -23.61
CA ASP A 96 -30.67 32.04 -24.51
C ASP A 96 -29.83 30.75 -24.48
N SER A 97 -28.63 30.83 -23.91
CA SER A 97 -27.73 29.70 -23.67
C SER A 97 -27.52 29.48 -22.18
N THR A 98 -27.29 28.24 -21.75
CA THR A 98 -27.14 27.86 -20.34
C THR A 98 -25.86 27.07 -20.13
N TRP A 99 -25.08 27.42 -19.11
CA TRP A 99 -23.97 26.59 -18.64
C TRP A 99 -24.51 25.45 -17.79
N CYS A 100 -24.15 24.24 -18.18
CA CYS A 100 -24.66 23.02 -17.61
C CYS A 100 -23.53 22.08 -17.16
N TYR A 101 -23.85 21.28 -16.15
CA TYR A 101 -22.94 20.31 -15.55
C TYR A 101 -23.62 18.94 -15.41
N PRO A 102 -22.91 17.81 -15.57
CA PRO A 102 -23.51 16.48 -15.47
C PRO A 102 -24.21 16.25 -14.12
N ASN A 103 -25.33 15.54 -14.15
CA ASN A 103 -26.06 15.14 -12.93
C ASN A 103 -25.28 14.10 -12.12
N ASN A 104 -24.56 13.21 -12.79
CA ASN A 104 -23.71 12.18 -12.19
C ASN A 104 -22.30 12.29 -12.78
N ILE A 105 -21.32 12.56 -11.93
CA ILE A 105 -19.93 12.82 -12.33
C ILE A 105 -19.10 11.52 -12.47
N GLY A 106 -19.66 10.37 -12.08
CA GLY A 106 -18.90 9.12 -11.98
C GLY A 106 -17.74 9.22 -10.97
N SER A 107 -16.83 8.24 -10.96
CA SER A 107 -15.54 8.43 -10.31
C SER A 107 -14.65 9.25 -11.24
N ASP A 108 -14.18 10.40 -10.76
CA ASP A 108 -13.28 11.28 -11.49
C ASP A 108 -11.83 10.82 -11.50
N GLU A 109 -11.50 9.82 -10.67
CA GLU A 109 -10.15 9.28 -10.54
C GLU A 109 -9.75 8.49 -11.78
N ILE A 110 -8.44 8.44 -12.05
CA ILE A 110 -7.89 7.58 -13.09
C ILE A 110 -8.11 6.11 -12.67
N PRO A 111 -8.69 5.25 -13.53
CA PRO A 111 -8.95 3.86 -13.16
C PRO A 111 -7.66 3.12 -12.81
N VAL A 112 -7.67 2.36 -11.72
CA VAL A 112 -6.58 1.45 -11.37
C VAL A 112 -6.79 0.13 -12.11
N LEU A 113 -5.92 -0.14 -13.08
CA LEU A 113 -5.93 -1.41 -13.81
C LEU A 113 -5.30 -2.53 -12.96
N SER A 114 -5.65 -3.78 -13.26
CA SER A 114 -5.00 -4.96 -12.68
C SER A 114 -3.49 -4.92 -12.92
N THR A 115 -2.69 -5.28 -11.92
CA THR A 115 -1.22 -5.27 -12.02
C THR A 115 -0.72 -6.04 -13.24
N HIS A 116 0.26 -5.50 -13.95
CA HIS A 116 0.98 -6.20 -15.01
C HIS A 116 2.18 -6.93 -14.41
N SER A 117 2.28 -8.25 -14.64
CA SER A 117 3.35 -9.08 -14.10
C SER A 117 4.44 -9.28 -15.16
N ILE A 118 5.66 -8.92 -14.81
CA ILE A 118 6.87 -9.22 -15.56
C ILE A 118 7.46 -10.49 -14.97
N PRO A 119 7.80 -11.51 -15.80
CA PRO A 119 8.41 -12.71 -15.26
C PRO A 119 9.73 -12.38 -14.57
N THR A 120 10.03 -13.11 -13.49
CA THR A 120 11.29 -12.98 -12.75
C THR A 120 12.52 -13.26 -13.63
N GLY A 121 13.67 -12.78 -13.19
CA GLY A 121 14.94 -12.79 -13.90
C GLY A 121 15.93 -11.85 -13.23
N ASP A 122 17.06 -11.56 -13.86
CA ASP A 122 17.97 -10.53 -13.36
C ASP A 122 17.37 -9.12 -13.53
N GLU A 123 17.89 -8.14 -12.79
CA GLU A 123 17.40 -6.76 -12.83
C GLU A 123 17.30 -6.22 -14.27
N VAL A 124 18.35 -6.46 -15.07
CA VAL A 124 18.43 -5.99 -16.46
C VAL A 124 17.36 -6.65 -17.33
N ASP A 125 17.05 -7.92 -17.12
CA ASP A 125 16.04 -8.64 -17.89
C ASP A 125 14.64 -8.13 -17.57
N ILE A 126 14.36 -7.85 -16.30
CA ILE A 126 13.08 -7.27 -15.85
C ILE A 126 12.90 -5.88 -16.48
N GLN A 127 13.92 -5.02 -16.39
CA GLN A 127 13.88 -3.70 -17.01
C GLN A 127 13.73 -3.79 -18.53
N TRP A 128 14.50 -4.67 -19.18
CA TRP A 128 14.45 -4.87 -20.64
C TRP A 128 13.05 -5.29 -21.08
N ARG A 129 12.45 -6.28 -20.41
CA ARG A 129 11.08 -6.74 -20.69
C ARG A 129 10.06 -5.62 -20.54
N LEU A 130 10.18 -4.79 -19.50
CA LEU A 130 9.31 -3.64 -19.31
C LEU A 130 9.41 -2.65 -20.47
N VAL A 131 10.61 -2.17 -20.78
CA VAL A 131 10.77 -1.06 -21.73
C VAL A 131 10.61 -1.50 -23.18
N HIS A 132 10.73 -2.79 -23.48
CA HIS A 132 10.47 -3.37 -24.81
C HIS A 132 9.03 -3.87 -24.98
N ASP A 133 8.18 -3.77 -23.97
CA ASP A 133 6.76 -4.07 -24.12
C ASP A 133 6.06 -2.96 -24.93
N ARG A 134 5.79 -3.25 -26.20
CA ARG A 134 5.19 -2.29 -27.12
C ARG A 134 3.82 -1.83 -26.65
N ASP A 135 2.98 -2.75 -26.20
CA ASP A 135 1.55 -2.50 -26.00
C ASP A 135 1.27 -2.00 -24.57
N TYR A 136 1.99 -2.52 -23.58
CA TYR A 136 1.79 -2.15 -22.18
C TYR A 136 2.70 -1.02 -21.70
N PHE A 137 3.80 -0.72 -22.40
CA PHE A 137 4.73 0.34 -22.01
C PHE A 137 4.95 1.39 -23.10
N VAL A 138 5.59 1.03 -24.22
CA VAL A 138 6.07 1.99 -25.23
C VAL A 138 4.94 2.85 -25.80
N LYS A 139 3.83 2.23 -26.23
CA LYS A 139 2.67 2.97 -26.75
C LYS A 139 2.03 3.88 -25.70
N PRO A 140 1.65 3.41 -24.50
CA PRO A 140 1.08 4.27 -23.47
C PRO A 140 1.92 5.50 -23.13
N VAL A 141 3.23 5.34 -22.91
CA VAL A 141 4.12 6.48 -22.56
C VAL A 141 4.35 7.42 -23.74
N SER A 142 4.36 6.89 -24.97
CA SER A 142 4.43 7.70 -26.19
C SER A 142 3.15 8.52 -26.40
N TYR A 143 1.98 7.91 -26.18
CA TYR A 143 0.71 8.63 -26.21
C TYR A 143 0.63 9.69 -25.12
N LEU A 144 1.10 9.42 -23.89
CA LEU A 144 1.20 10.46 -22.86
C LEU A 144 2.00 11.67 -23.38
N ALA A 145 3.20 11.45 -23.90
CA ALA A 145 4.03 12.53 -24.43
C ALA A 145 3.30 13.30 -25.55
N HIS A 146 2.69 12.57 -26.49
CA HIS A 146 1.93 13.17 -27.60
C HIS A 146 0.78 14.04 -27.09
N LEU A 147 -0.05 13.52 -26.18
CA LEU A 147 -1.24 14.21 -25.63
C LEU A 147 -0.85 15.45 -24.82
N LEU A 148 0.30 15.41 -24.14
CA LEU A 148 0.87 16.60 -23.47
C LEU A 148 1.42 17.65 -24.46
N GLY A 149 1.52 17.31 -25.74
CA GLY A 149 1.93 18.23 -26.79
C GLY A 149 3.38 18.14 -27.20
N TYR A 150 4.13 17.12 -26.76
CA TYR A 150 5.46 16.86 -27.31
C TYR A 150 5.36 16.50 -28.80
N ALA A 151 6.30 17.00 -29.59
CA ALA A 151 6.33 16.77 -31.03
C ALA A 151 7.06 15.48 -31.41
N TRP A 152 6.71 14.93 -32.58
CA TRP A 152 7.44 13.81 -33.22
C TRP A 152 7.71 12.61 -32.30
N VAL A 153 6.66 12.10 -31.65
CA VAL A 153 6.72 10.92 -30.77
C VAL A 153 6.45 9.64 -31.58
N GLY A 154 7.33 9.37 -32.55
CA GLY A 154 7.23 8.26 -33.50
C GLY A 154 8.40 8.30 -34.48
N GLY A 155 8.76 7.14 -35.03
CA GLY A 155 9.84 7.03 -36.00
C GLY A 155 9.46 7.49 -37.40
N ASN A 156 10.44 7.50 -38.30
CA ASN A 156 10.27 7.95 -39.68
C ASN A 156 9.52 6.94 -40.57
N HIS A 157 9.41 5.68 -40.14
CA HIS A 157 8.82 4.58 -40.93
C HIS A 157 7.42 4.18 -40.45
N SER A 158 6.78 4.97 -39.58
CA SER A 158 5.37 4.82 -39.21
C SER A 158 4.66 6.17 -39.14
N ASP A 159 3.37 6.16 -39.46
CA ASP A 159 2.48 7.32 -39.33
C ASP A 159 1.84 7.41 -37.93
N TYR A 160 2.12 6.46 -37.03
CA TYR A 160 1.45 6.33 -35.74
C TYR A 160 2.37 6.65 -34.56
N VAL A 161 1.78 7.24 -33.52
CA VAL A 161 2.46 7.57 -32.25
C VAL A 161 2.95 6.30 -31.56
N GLY A 162 4.20 6.31 -31.09
CA GLY A 162 4.80 5.19 -30.37
C GLY A 162 5.12 3.98 -31.24
N GLU A 163 5.14 4.14 -32.56
CA GLU A 163 5.63 3.13 -33.51
C GLU A 163 6.97 3.54 -34.11
N ASP A 164 7.72 2.55 -34.60
CA ASP A 164 9.09 2.73 -35.10
C ASP A 164 9.99 3.43 -34.05
N MET A 165 9.94 2.93 -32.81
CA MET A 165 10.69 3.47 -31.68
C MET A 165 11.94 2.63 -31.45
N ASP A 166 13.10 3.28 -31.42
CA ASP A 166 14.36 2.67 -31.00
C ASP A 166 14.50 2.76 -29.47
N ILE A 167 15.04 1.71 -28.87
CA ILE A 167 15.26 1.61 -27.43
C ILE A 167 16.76 1.40 -27.20
N PHE A 168 17.36 2.33 -26.47
CA PHE A 168 18.78 2.33 -26.14
C PHE A 168 18.97 2.19 -24.64
N ARG A 169 19.89 1.33 -24.22
CA ARG A 169 20.35 1.33 -22.83
C ARG A 169 21.42 2.40 -22.64
N GLU A 170 21.26 3.22 -21.61
CA GLU A 170 22.16 4.30 -21.25
C GLU A 170 22.60 4.14 -19.79
N ALA A 171 23.67 3.35 -19.57
CA ALA A 171 24.11 2.95 -18.24
C ALA A 171 22.96 2.30 -17.41
N ASP A 172 22.42 3.05 -16.44
CA ASP A 172 21.36 2.62 -15.52
C ASP A 172 19.96 3.08 -15.96
N SER A 173 19.83 3.69 -17.14
CA SER A 173 18.55 4.11 -17.73
C SER A 173 18.32 3.53 -19.12
N TRP A 174 17.10 3.71 -19.61
CA TRP A 174 16.67 3.33 -20.96
C TRP A 174 16.08 4.54 -21.66
N ARG A 175 16.54 4.82 -22.88
CA ARG A 175 15.97 5.87 -23.74
C ARG A 175 15.15 5.23 -24.85
N ILE A 176 13.90 5.67 -24.97
CA ILE A 176 12.97 5.33 -26.03
C ILE A 176 12.80 6.56 -26.92
N GLN A 177 13.08 6.46 -28.21
CA GLN A 177 13.00 7.59 -29.14
C GLN A 177 12.56 7.10 -30.52
N GLY A 178 11.80 7.92 -31.25
CA GLY A 178 11.43 7.58 -32.62
C GLY A 178 12.66 7.41 -33.50
N ASN A 179 12.71 6.35 -34.29
CA ASN A 179 13.78 6.09 -35.24
C ASN A 179 13.92 7.28 -36.22
N ASP A 180 15.11 7.83 -36.31
CA ASP A 180 15.41 9.03 -37.09
C ASP A 180 16.09 8.72 -38.43
N GLN A 181 16.23 7.44 -38.79
CA GLN A 181 16.89 7.03 -40.02
C GLN A 181 16.02 7.36 -41.23
N GLY A 182 16.68 7.62 -42.37
CA GLY A 182 16.00 7.95 -43.62
C GLY A 182 15.50 9.39 -43.69
N ARG A 183 14.42 9.62 -44.45
CA ARG A 183 13.85 10.96 -44.66
C ARG A 183 12.61 11.14 -43.80
N CYS A 184 12.46 12.33 -43.23
CA CYS A 184 11.24 12.76 -42.56
C CYS A 184 10.69 14.03 -43.20
N SER A 185 9.38 14.26 -43.07
CA SER A 185 8.72 15.48 -43.52
C SER A 185 8.05 16.19 -42.35
N GLY A 186 8.14 17.53 -42.35
CA GLY A 186 7.52 18.39 -41.35
C GLY A 186 8.54 19.22 -40.58
N TYR A 187 8.06 20.31 -39.98
CA TYR A 187 8.91 21.27 -39.29
C TYR A 187 9.63 20.60 -38.10
N ARG A 188 10.97 20.62 -38.12
CA ARG A 188 11.84 19.99 -37.10
C ARG A 188 11.59 18.49 -36.90
N CYS A 189 11.24 17.77 -37.97
CA CYS A 189 10.94 16.33 -37.86
C CYS A 189 12.11 15.46 -37.39
N GLY A 190 13.36 15.95 -37.46
CA GLY A 190 14.54 15.29 -36.88
C GLY A 190 14.67 15.44 -35.36
N ASP A 191 13.98 16.41 -34.75
CA ASP A 191 14.03 16.65 -33.31
C ASP A 191 12.99 15.77 -32.60
N LYS A 192 13.21 14.45 -32.64
CA LYS A 192 12.33 13.45 -32.03
C LYS A 192 12.30 13.60 -30.51
N THR A 193 11.11 13.55 -29.92
CA THR A 193 10.97 13.45 -28.47
C THR A 193 11.59 12.15 -27.96
N SER A 194 12.37 12.25 -26.89
CA SER A 194 12.95 11.12 -26.17
C SER A 194 12.23 10.90 -24.84
N ILE A 195 11.99 9.64 -24.50
CA ILE A 195 11.42 9.20 -23.23
C ILE A 195 12.48 8.38 -22.53
N GLU A 196 12.99 8.89 -21.41
CA GLU A 196 13.98 8.21 -20.58
C GLU A 196 13.29 7.55 -19.38
N VAL A 197 13.63 6.29 -19.11
CA VAL A 197 13.15 5.51 -17.97
C VAL A 197 14.34 5.23 -17.06
N SER A 198 14.30 5.75 -15.83
CA SER A 198 15.43 5.70 -14.91
C SER A 198 14.97 5.53 -13.45
N ASN A 199 15.93 5.47 -12.53
CA ASN A 199 15.67 5.45 -11.08
C ASN A 199 14.69 4.32 -10.68
N PHE A 200 14.92 3.11 -11.22
CA PHE A 200 14.17 1.92 -10.86
C PHE A 200 14.31 1.64 -9.37
N ALA A 201 13.19 1.37 -8.69
CA ALA A 201 13.20 0.82 -7.34
C ALA A 201 12.19 -0.31 -7.24
N PHE A 202 12.59 -1.35 -6.50
CA PHE A 202 11.92 -2.63 -6.41
C PHE A 202 11.52 -2.85 -4.95
N SER A 203 10.24 -2.68 -4.65
CA SER A 203 9.71 -2.79 -3.30
C SER A 203 9.00 -4.13 -3.13
N LEU A 204 9.47 -4.95 -2.20
CA LEU A 204 8.77 -6.18 -1.84
C LEU A 204 7.38 -5.85 -1.27
N ASN A 205 6.37 -6.58 -1.75
CA ASN A 205 5.02 -6.50 -1.22
C ASN A 205 4.82 -7.65 -0.22
N SER A 206 4.83 -7.33 1.08
CA SER A 206 4.72 -8.34 2.15
C SER A 206 3.40 -9.12 2.15
N THR A 207 2.37 -8.62 1.46
CA THR A 207 1.08 -9.31 1.32
C THR A 207 0.99 -10.16 0.06
N GLY A 208 1.92 -9.98 -0.89
CA GLY A 208 1.99 -10.75 -2.14
C GLY A 208 2.75 -12.06 -2.00
N PHE A 209 2.62 -12.74 -0.86
CA PHE A 209 3.27 -14.03 -0.59
C PHE A 209 2.52 -15.18 -1.24
N SER A 210 3.27 -16.11 -1.82
CA SER A 210 2.79 -17.42 -2.22
C SER A 210 3.88 -18.47 -2.01
N HIS A 211 3.50 -19.74 -2.01
CA HIS A 211 4.43 -20.86 -1.84
C HIS A 211 4.05 -22.03 -2.74
N GLY A 212 5.05 -22.86 -3.05
CA GLY A 212 4.87 -24.13 -3.73
C GLY A 212 4.45 -25.25 -2.77
N ASP A 213 4.70 -26.50 -3.16
CA ASP A 213 4.39 -27.65 -2.31
C ASP A 213 5.19 -27.62 -1.01
N ILE A 214 4.50 -27.93 0.09
CA ILE A 214 5.07 -27.92 1.44
C ILE A 214 5.65 -29.30 1.76
N THR A 215 6.89 -29.32 2.25
CA THR A 215 7.51 -30.48 2.88
C THR A 215 7.65 -30.22 4.37
N GLU A 216 6.91 -30.95 5.19
CA GLU A 216 6.98 -30.89 6.65
C GLU A 216 7.46 -32.22 7.23
N SER A 217 8.30 -32.17 8.26
CA SER A 217 8.73 -33.37 8.98
C SER A 217 7.64 -33.93 9.91
N GLY A 218 6.56 -33.19 10.13
CA GLY A 218 5.63 -33.42 11.23
C GLY A 218 6.28 -33.18 12.61
N LYS A 219 5.51 -33.44 13.68
CA LYS A 219 5.97 -33.29 15.06
C LYS A 219 6.79 -34.51 15.50
N GLN A 220 8.11 -34.36 15.58
CA GLN A 220 8.99 -35.38 16.14
C GLN A 220 9.12 -35.20 17.64
N LEU A 221 8.70 -36.18 18.44
CA LEU A 221 8.93 -36.18 19.88
C LEU A 221 10.43 -36.34 20.18
N ILE A 222 11.05 -35.37 20.84
CA ILE A 222 12.48 -35.38 21.17
C ILE A 222 12.77 -35.59 22.65
N LYS A 223 11.85 -35.20 23.54
CA LYS A 223 11.97 -35.40 24.99
C LYS A 223 10.59 -35.43 25.64
N VAL A 224 10.48 -36.16 26.75
CA VAL A 224 9.33 -36.09 27.64
C VAL A 224 9.81 -35.62 29.01
N ILE A 225 9.38 -34.43 29.41
CA ILE A 225 9.56 -33.91 30.77
C ILE A 225 8.48 -34.54 31.65
N THR A 226 8.88 -35.08 32.78
CA THR A 226 8.00 -35.62 33.82
C THR A 226 8.32 -34.97 35.14
N ALA A 227 7.28 -34.67 35.91
CA ALA A 227 7.38 -34.20 37.28
C ALA A 227 6.20 -34.73 38.10
N ASN A 228 6.32 -34.71 39.42
CA ASN A 228 5.27 -35.10 40.34
C ASN A 228 4.82 -33.87 41.13
N ALA A 229 3.57 -33.47 41.01
CA ALA A 229 2.96 -32.50 41.92
C ALA A 229 2.52 -33.23 43.19
N VAL A 230 3.15 -32.91 44.31
CA VAL A 230 2.91 -33.58 45.60
C VAL A 230 2.17 -32.64 46.52
N ASN A 231 0.99 -33.04 46.97
CA ASN A 231 0.23 -32.32 47.98
C ASN A 231 0.38 -33.02 49.34
N HIS A 232 0.96 -32.31 50.30
CA HIS A 232 1.15 -32.78 51.68
C HIS A 232 0.05 -32.30 52.63
N GLU A 233 -0.95 -31.61 52.12
CA GLU A 233 -2.07 -31.12 52.93
C GLU A 233 -3.21 -32.12 52.96
N ASP A 234 -4.02 -32.03 54.02
CA ASP A 234 -5.22 -32.83 54.20
C ASP A 234 -6.41 -32.33 53.36
N THR A 235 -6.22 -31.28 52.57
CA THR A 235 -7.21 -30.70 51.66
C THR A 235 -6.72 -30.72 50.21
N PRO A 236 -7.61 -30.92 49.22
CA PRO A 236 -7.26 -30.74 47.81
C PRO A 236 -6.83 -29.31 47.50
N GLN A 237 -5.79 -29.15 46.70
CA GLN A 237 -5.22 -27.85 46.33
C GLN A 237 -5.34 -27.60 44.83
N GLN A 238 -5.87 -26.44 44.44
CA GLN A 238 -5.84 -25.98 43.06
C GLN A 238 -4.57 -25.16 42.83
N VAL A 239 -3.81 -25.55 41.80
CA VAL A 239 -2.52 -24.94 41.48
C VAL A 239 -2.41 -24.62 40.01
N VAL A 240 -1.50 -23.70 39.67
CA VAL A 240 -1.07 -23.45 38.29
C VAL A 240 0.32 -24.03 38.14
N VAL A 241 0.45 -25.03 37.26
CA VAL A 241 1.73 -25.54 36.80
C VAL A 241 2.10 -24.74 35.55
N SER A 242 3.28 -24.13 35.55
CA SER A 242 3.79 -23.35 34.42
C SER A 242 5.13 -23.90 33.96
N LEU A 243 5.29 -24.10 32.66
CA LEU A 243 6.59 -24.28 32.02
C LEU A 243 6.91 -23.00 31.26
N ASN A 244 7.99 -22.33 31.67
CA ASN A 244 8.59 -21.22 30.95
C ASN A 244 9.84 -21.74 30.24
N TYR A 245 10.05 -21.33 29.00
CA TYR A 245 11.27 -21.64 28.26
C TYR A 245 11.47 -20.64 27.14
N ASP A 246 12.70 -20.50 26.71
CA ASP A 246 13.05 -19.84 25.47
C ASP A 246 13.26 -20.90 24.39
N THR A 247 12.61 -20.72 23.24
CA THR A 247 12.85 -21.56 22.05
C THR A 247 13.51 -20.76 20.96
N THR A 248 14.40 -21.43 20.24
CA THR A 248 15.17 -20.86 19.16
C THR A 248 14.73 -21.46 17.83
N SER A 249 14.13 -20.62 16.97
CA SER A 249 13.81 -21.00 15.60
C SER A 249 15.00 -20.70 14.69
N HIS A 250 15.47 -21.72 13.97
CA HIS A 250 16.47 -21.57 12.92
C HIS A 250 15.78 -21.49 11.57
N TRP A 251 16.17 -20.54 10.74
CA TRP A 251 15.62 -20.41 9.41
C TRP A 251 16.69 -20.02 8.40
N THR A 252 16.46 -20.45 7.17
CA THR A 252 17.30 -20.12 6.02
C THR A 252 16.41 -19.92 4.81
N LYS A 253 16.82 -19.02 3.92
CA LYS A 253 16.24 -18.88 2.59
C LYS A 253 17.31 -18.81 1.51
N THR A 254 16.97 -19.26 0.32
CA THR A 254 17.75 -19.04 -0.90
C THR A 254 17.10 -17.94 -1.74
N ASP A 255 17.85 -17.41 -2.71
CA ASP A 255 17.34 -16.49 -3.72
C ASP A 255 17.69 -17.08 -5.09
N THR A 256 16.69 -17.23 -5.96
CA THR A 256 16.87 -17.92 -7.26
C THR A 256 17.65 -17.08 -8.27
N TYR A 257 17.46 -15.76 -8.24
CA TYR A 257 18.05 -14.79 -9.18
C TYR A 257 18.74 -13.64 -8.44
N GLY A 258 19.71 -12.99 -9.10
CA GLY A 258 20.44 -11.85 -8.52
C GLY A 258 19.58 -10.62 -8.27
N PHE A 259 18.38 -10.55 -8.86
CA PHE A 259 17.42 -9.47 -8.66
C PHE A 259 17.10 -9.17 -7.19
N SER A 260 17.13 -10.18 -6.32
CA SER A 260 16.95 -10.01 -4.87
C SER A 260 17.90 -9.01 -4.22
N GLU A 261 19.07 -8.74 -4.82
CA GLU A 261 20.03 -7.76 -4.31
C GLU A 261 19.51 -6.31 -4.40
N LYS A 262 18.53 -6.06 -5.29
CA LYS A 262 17.95 -4.73 -5.53
C LYS A 262 16.58 -4.55 -4.88
N VAL A 263 16.00 -5.63 -4.38
CA VAL A 263 14.69 -5.63 -3.73
C VAL A 263 14.84 -5.23 -2.27
N THR A 264 14.04 -4.29 -1.81
CA THR A 264 13.97 -3.91 -0.39
C THR A 264 12.54 -3.95 0.09
N THR A 265 12.34 -4.04 1.41
CA THR A 265 11.02 -3.83 2.02
C THR A 265 10.99 -2.51 2.76
N LYS A 266 9.89 -1.76 2.59
CA LYS A 266 9.70 -0.46 3.26
C LYS A 266 9.45 -0.61 4.76
N ASN A 267 8.82 -1.71 5.17
CA ASN A 267 8.43 -1.96 6.55
C ASN A 267 8.97 -3.31 7.00
N LYS A 268 9.25 -3.40 8.30
CA LYS A 268 9.47 -4.68 8.97
C LYS A 268 8.19 -5.51 8.88
N PHE A 269 8.33 -6.80 8.65
CA PHE A 269 7.19 -7.72 8.64
C PHE A 269 7.58 -9.11 9.13
N LYS A 270 6.59 -9.87 9.60
CA LYS A 270 6.81 -11.26 10.00
C LYS A 270 6.64 -12.20 8.82
N TRP A 271 7.53 -13.18 8.69
CA TRP A 271 7.36 -14.26 7.73
C TRP A 271 5.99 -14.94 7.95
N PRO A 272 5.19 -15.18 6.90
CA PRO A 272 3.85 -15.76 7.01
C PRO A 272 3.88 -17.14 7.67
N LEU A 273 2.84 -17.42 8.47
CA LEU A 273 2.62 -18.76 9.00
C LEU A 273 2.17 -19.68 7.85
N VAL A 274 2.91 -20.76 7.63
CA VAL A 274 2.60 -21.81 6.64
C VAL A 274 2.59 -23.14 7.38
N GLY A 275 1.53 -23.92 7.20
CA GLY A 275 1.40 -25.21 7.87
C GLY A 275 1.10 -25.12 9.37
N GLU A 276 1.54 -26.14 10.12
CA GLU A 276 1.32 -26.24 11.57
C GLU A 276 2.54 -25.82 12.42
N THR A 277 3.67 -25.52 11.77
CA THR A 277 4.89 -25.10 12.48
C THR A 277 4.83 -23.62 12.78
N GLU A 278 4.68 -23.25 14.05
CA GLU A 278 4.73 -21.86 14.49
C GLU A 278 6.14 -21.30 14.33
N LEU A 279 6.24 -20.18 13.59
CA LEU A 279 7.47 -19.44 13.33
C LEU A 279 7.24 -17.98 13.68
N SER A 280 8.23 -17.34 14.33
CA SER A 280 8.25 -15.89 14.54
C SER A 280 9.55 -15.33 13.98
N ILE A 281 9.60 -15.21 12.65
CA ILE A 281 10.73 -14.65 11.90
C ILE A 281 10.37 -13.23 11.49
N GLU A 282 11.24 -12.26 11.78
CA GLU A 282 11.09 -10.87 11.34
C GLU A 282 12.06 -10.58 10.19
N ILE A 283 11.53 -10.02 9.10
CA ILE A 283 12.32 -9.46 8.00
C ILE A 283 12.48 -7.96 8.25
N ALA A 284 13.72 -7.45 8.20
CA ALA A 284 13.98 -6.05 8.52
C ALA A 284 13.64 -5.11 7.35
N ALA A 285 13.34 -3.85 7.68
CA ALA A 285 13.15 -2.79 6.69
C ALA A 285 14.48 -2.27 6.12
N ASP A 286 14.42 -1.71 4.91
CA ASP A 286 15.51 -0.96 4.27
C ASP A 286 16.81 -1.75 4.06
N GLN A 287 16.74 -3.08 4.06
CA GLN A 287 17.82 -3.98 3.68
C GLN A 287 17.50 -4.68 2.37
N SER A 288 18.55 -5.06 1.62
CA SER A 288 18.39 -5.89 0.42
C SER A 288 17.82 -7.25 0.80
N TRP A 289 16.86 -7.77 0.03
CA TRP A 289 16.27 -9.09 0.28
C TRP A 289 17.34 -10.18 0.34
N SER A 290 18.38 -10.08 -0.48
CA SER A 290 19.48 -11.05 -0.52
C SER A 290 20.44 -10.99 0.68
N SER A 291 20.43 -9.93 1.50
CA SER A 291 21.32 -9.87 2.68
C SER A 291 20.76 -10.67 3.85
N GLU A 292 19.45 -10.88 3.91
CA GLU A 292 18.77 -11.65 4.95
C GLU A 292 18.55 -13.10 4.47
N LYS A 293 19.58 -13.95 4.53
CA LYS A 293 19.51 -15.35 4.06
C LYS A 293 19.14 -16.37 5.13
N GLY A 294 18.96 -15.93 6.36
CA GLY A 294 18.69 -16.80 7.47
C GLY A 294 19.04 -16.14 8.79
N GLY A 295 18.69 -16.83 9.86
CA GLY A 295 18.90 -16.32 11.19
C GLY A 295 18.42 -17.30 12.24
N THR A 296 18.49 -16.80 13.46
CA THR A 296 18.15 -17.52 14.67
C THR A 296 17.32 -16.57 15.52
N GLU A 297 16.07 -16.94 15.79
CA GLU A 297 15.13 -16.10 16.55
C GLU A 297 14.74 -16.80 17.84
N THR A 298 15.01 -16.16 18.97
CA THR A 298 14.69 -16.71 20.30
C THR A 298 13.42 -16.06 20.84
N ASN A 299 12.44 -16.88 21.22
CA ASN A 299 11.16 -16.43 21.76
C ASN A 299 10.89 -17.09 23.12
N SER A 300 10.47 -16.29 24.10
CA SER A 300 10.00 -16.79 25.40
C SER A 300 8.57 -17.31 25.30
N VAL A 301 8.36 -18.53 25.77
CA VAL A 301 7.08 -19.24 25.75
C VAL A 301 6.71 -19.67 27.16
N THR A 302 5.44 -19.49 27.50
CA THR A 302 4.85 -19.96 28.76
C THR A 302 3.65 -20.84 28.44
N ILE A 303 3.68 -22.10 28.87
CA ILE A 303 2.52 -23.01 28.85
C ILE A 303 2.06 -23.28 30.28
N GLN A 304 0.75 -23.36 30.49
CA GLN A 304 0.16 -23.51 31.82
C GLN A 304 -0.95 -24.56 31.85
N ALA A 305 -1.09 -25.23 32.98
CA ALA A 305 -2.25 -26.04 33.32
C ALA A 305 -2.65 -25.81 34.78
N SER A 306 -3.95 -25.91 35.05
CA SER A 306 -4.52 -25.63 36.37
C SER A 306 -5.13 -26.88 37.03
N PRO A 307 -4.34 -27.89 37.43
CA PRO A 307 -4.86 -29.11 38.02
C PRO A 307 -5.35 -28.90 39.46
N ILE A 308 -6.26 -29.78 39.89
CA ILE A 308 -6.58 -29.98 41.30
C ILE A 308 -5.77 -31.20 41.77
N VAL A 309 -4.91 -31.00 42.77
CA VAL A 309 -4.10 -32.07 43.38
C VAL A 309 -4.79 -32.51 44.67
N PRO A 310 -5.32 -33.75 44.75
CA PRO A 310 -6.02 -34.24 45.94
C PRO A 310 -5.15 -34.19 47.21
N ALA A 311 -5.80 -34.19 48.37
CA ALA A 311 -5.14 -34.26 49.68
C ALA A 311 -4.21 -35.48 49.76
N ASN A 312 -3.03 -35.32 50.38
CA ASN A 312 -2.07 -36.40 50.62
C ASN A 312 -1.83 -37.31 49.39
N SER A 313 -1.68 -36.70 48.22
CA SER A 313 -1.55 -37.43 46.95
C SER A 313 -0.43 -36.90 46.07
N ILE A 314 -0.05 -37.70 45.08
CA ILE A 314 0.92 -37.38 44.05
C ILE A 314 0.21 -37.41 42.69
N THR A 315 0.22 -36.29 41.99
CA THR A 315 -0.31 -36.18 40.62
C THR A 315 0.85 -36.09 39.62
N PRO A 316 1.01 -37.06 38.71
CA PRO A 316 2.07 -37.03 37.72
C PRO A 316 1.75 -36.01 36.62
N ILE A 317 2.77 -35.28 36.20
CA ILE A 317 2.75 -34.28 35.13
C ILE A 317 3.67 -34.77 34.01
N LYS A 318 3.22 -34.62 32.77
CA LYS A 318 3.98 -34.96 31.58
C LYS A 318 3.92 -33.81 30.57
N ILE A 319 5.06 -33.43 30.03
CA ILE A 319 5.17 -32.41 28.97
C ILE A 319 6.02 -33.00 27.86
N SER A 320 5.45 -33.04 26.66
CA SER A 320 6.11 -33.59 25.48
C SER A 320 6.82 -32.47 24.73
N ILE A 321 8.12 -32.61 24.47
CA ILE A 321 8.90 -31.67 23.68
C ILE A 321 9.04 -32.20 22.27
N TYR A 322 8.69 -31.36 21.30
CA TYR A 322 8.71 -31.67 19.88
C TYR A 322 9.74 -30.85 19.13
N LYS A 323 10.19 -31.41 18.01
CA LYS A 323 10.93 -30.74 16.95
C LYS A 323 10.10 -30.85 15.67
N SER A 324 9.94 -29.75 14.95
CA SER A 324 9.37 -29.78 13.60
C SER A 324 10.18 -28.89 12.66
N SER A 325 10.15 -29.26 11.39
CA SER A 325 10.74 -28.49 10.31
C SER A 325 9.77 -28.37 9.16
N ILE A 326 9.88 -27.26 8.44
CA ILE A 326 9.09 -26.95 7.26
C ILE A 326 9.99 -26.42 6.16
N SER A 327 9.75 -26.85 4.94
CA SER A 327 10.40 -26.32 3.76
C SER A 327 9.43 -26.19 2.59
N TYR A 328 9.56 -25.13 1.83
CA TYR A 328 8.78 -24.89 0.63
C TYR A 328 9.49 -23.87 -0.28
N PRO A 329 9.27 -23.97 -1.60
CA PRO A 329 9.54 -22.86 -2.50
C PRO A 329 8.66 -21.67 -2.12
N TYR A 330 9.21 -20.48 -1.98
CA TYR A 330 8.47 -19.25 -1.73
C TYR A 330 8.53 -18.33 -2.95
N GLU A 331 7.52 -17.47 -3.07
CA GLU A 331 7.50 -16.37 -4.02
C GLU A 331 6.83 -15.14 -3.38
N TYR A 332 7.46 -13.98 -3.55
CA TYR A 332 6.90 -12.68 -3.18
C TYR A 332 6.76 -11.78 -4.39
N ASP A 333 5.62 -11.12 -4.51
CA ASP A 333 5.44 -10.00 -5.43
C ASP A 333 6.39 -8.84 -5.08
N VAL A 334 6.93 -8.21 -6.11
CA VAL A 334 7.80 -7.03 -6.01
C VAL A 334 7.25 -5.94 -6.91
N ASP A 335 6.80 -4.85 -6.30
CA ASP A 335 6.30 -3.68 -7.01
C ASP A 335 7.45 -2.89 -7.64
N ILE A 336 7.29 -2.51 -8.91
CA ILE A 336 8.29 -1.80 -9.70
C ILE A 336 7.89 -0.33 -9.82
N SER A 337 8.80 0.55 -9.44
CA SER A 337 8.66 2.00 -9.59
C SER A 337 9.83 2.61 -10.34
N TYR A 338 9.61 3.68 -11.07
CA TYR A 338 10.62 4.33 -11.91
C TYR A 338 10.28 5.80 -12.16
N ASP A 339 11.27 6.57 -12.60
CA ASP A 339 11.09 7.93 -13.09
C ASP A 339 11.02 7.89 -14.63
N LEU A 340 10.01 8.56 -15.20
CA LEU A 340 9.75 8.69 -16.64
C LEU A 340 10.01 10.14 -17.05
N ASN A 341 11.14 10.40 -17.70
CA ASN A 341 11.55 11.73 -18.12
C ASN A 341 11.29 11.94 -19.62
N ILE A 342 10.40 12.86 -19.96
CA ILE A 342 10.05 13.16 -21.35
C ILE A 342 10.77 14.45 -21.75
N THR A 343 11.58 14.37 -22.79
CA THR A 343 12.35 15.50 -23.31
C THR A 343 12.11 15.69 -24.80
N GLY A 344 11.71 16.90 -25.19
CA GLY A 344 11.40 17.24 -26.57
C GLY A 344 10.85 18.66 -26.67
N PHE A 345 10.55 19.13 -27.88
CA PHE A 345 9.91 20.43 -28.03
C PHE A 345 8.38 20.32 -28.04
N LEU A 346 7.73 21.32 -27.45
CA LEU A 346 6.27 21.39 -27.44
C LEU A 346 5.73 21.92 -28.78
N ARG A 347 4.62 21.36 -29.26
CA ARG A 347 3.95 21.78 -30.49
C ARG A 347 3.43 23.21 -30.37
N TRP A 348 3.44 23.93 -31.50
CA TRP A 348 2.87 25.28 -31.60
C TRP A 348 1.35 25.20 -31.51
N GLY A 349 0.75 25.97 -30.61
CA GLY A 349 -0.71 26.11 -30.51
C GLY A 349 -1.46 24.83 -30.10
N GLY A 350 -0.77 23.83 -29.55
CA GLY A 350 -1.37 22.55 -29.19
C GLY A 350 -0.49 21.76 -28.22
N ASN A 351 -0.32 22.29 -27.01
CA ASN A 351 0.39 21.63 -25.93
C ASN A 351 -0.27 21.93 -24.59
N ALA A 352 -0.05 21.04 -23.61
CA ALA A 352 -0.72 21.08 -22.32
C ALA A 352 0.12 21.73 -21.22
N TRP A 353 1.25 22.37 -21.54
CA TRP A 353 2.00 23.07 -20.50
C TRP A 353 1.16 24.25 -19.99
N HIS A 354 1.14 24.52 -18.68
CA HIS A 354 0.20 25.45 -18.07
C HIS A 354 0.23 26.89 -18.64
N THR A 355 1.32 27.31 -19.28
CA THR A 355 1.42 28.63 -19.96
C THR A 355 1.11 28.60 -21.46
N HIS A 356 0.82 27.43 -22.03
CA HIS A 356 0.49 27.22 -23.44
C HIS A 356 1.48 27.90 -24.42
N PRO A 357 2.81 27.69 -24.29
CA PRO A 357 3.80 28.39 -25.10
C PRO A 357 3.64 28.10 -26.59
N THR A 358 3.72 29.15 -27.40
CA THR A 358 3.63 29.06 -28.87
C THR A 358 5.00 29.16 -29.55
N ASN A 359 6.10 29.31 -28.82
CA ASN A 359 7.45 29.44 -29.38
C ASN A 359 8.19 28.11 -29.57
N ARG A 360 7.47 26.97 -29.49
CA ARG A 360 8.03 25.60 -29.61
C ARG A 360 9.26 25.33 -28.72
N PRO A 361 9.17 25.61 -27.41
CA PRO A 361 10.32 25.48 -26.52
C PRO A 361 10.66 24.01 -26.31
N THR A 362 11.96 23.70 -26.22
CA THR A 362 12.40 22.42 -25.67
C THR A 362 12.07 22.38 -24.18
N LYS A 363 11.43 21.30 -23.75
CA LYS A 363 11.01 21.05 -22.38
C LYS A 363 11.44 19.64 -21.99
N SER A 364 11.74 19.51 -20.70
CA SER A 364 12.05 18.24 -20.06
C SER A 364 11.23 18.19 -18.78
N HIS A 365 10.46 17.12 -18.60
CA HIS A 365 9.63 16.93 -17.41
C HIS A 365 9.59 15.48 -17.01
N THR A 366 9.73 15.23 -15.71
CA THR A 366 9.76 13.88 -15.15
C THR A 366 8.45 13.56 -14.42
N PHE A 367 7.89 12.38 -14.64
CA PHE A 367 6.86 11.78 -13.80
C PHE A 367 7.47 10.62 -13.00
N THR A 368 7.02 10.42 -11.76
CA THR A 368 7.41 9.26 -10.95
C THR A 368 6.25 8.29 -10.93
N ILE A 369 6.48 7.07 -11.41
CA ILE A 369 5.48 6.02 -11.58
C ILE A 369 5.66 4.97 -10.47
N GLY A 370 4.55 4.48 -9.92
CA GLY A 370 4.54 3.45 -8.87
C GLY A 370 4.86 3.94 -7.45
N ARG A 371 5.36 5.16 -7.29
CA ARG A 371 5.62 5.76 -5.96
C ARG A 371 5.34 7.25 -5.94
N TRP A 372 5.04 7.77 -4.75
CA TRP A 372 4.89 9.20 -4.53
C TRP A 372 6.25 9.88 -4.33
N LYS A 373 6.45 11.05 -4.96
CA LYS A 373 7.64 11.89 -4.79
C LYS A 373 7.27 13.31 -4.38
N ASN A 374 6.50 14.00 -5.22
CA ASN A 374 5.94 15.33 -4.97
C ASN A 374 4.82 15.64 -5.99
N HIS A 375 4.18 16.81 -5.84
CA HIS A 375 3.08 17.26 -6.70
C HIS A 375 3.48 17.37 -8.20
N ALA A 376 4.70 17.84 -8.51
CA ALA A 376 5.16 18.06 -9.87
C ALA A 376 5.36 16.76 -10.66
N ASN A 377 5.75 15.70 -9.97
CA ASN A 377 6.08 14.41 -10.57
C ASN A 377 4.89 13.43 -10.59
N SER A 378 3.74 13.78 -10.00
CA SER A 378 2.60 12.86 -9.92
C SER A 378 1.46 13.22 -10.86
N ILE A 379 1.14 12.28 -11.74
CA ILE A 379 -0.04 12.34 -12.61
C ILE A 379 -1.32 12.36 -11.78
N ASN A 380 -1.48 11.44 -10.82
CA ASN A 380 -2.69 11.34 -9.99
C ASN A 380 -2.99 12.66 -9.27
N TYR A 381 -2.00 13.23 -8.60
CA TYR A 381 -2.20 14.50 -7.89
C TYR A 381 -2.67 15.62 -8.83
N GLN A 382 -1.98 15.79 -9.96
CA GLN A 382 -2.33 16.88 -10.88
C GLN A 382 -3.69 16.65 -11.55
N TRP A 383 -4.00 15.39 -11.90
CA TRP A 383 -5.31 15.02 -12.45
C TRP A 383 -6.43 15.28 -11.45
N ASP A 384 -6.28 14.83 -10.21
CA ASP A 384 -7.30 14.98 -9.15
C ASP A 384 -7.49 16.45 -8.75
N LYS A 385 -6.47 17.29 -8.90
CA LYS A 385 -6.52 18.73 -8.56
C LYS A 385 -6.72 19.65 -9.76
N ARG A 386 -6.99 19.10 -10.96
CA ARG A 386 -7.16 19.89 -12.20
C ARG A 386 -8.27 20.94 -12.17
N TYR A 387 -9.21 20.82 -11.23
CA TYR A 387 -10.29 21.79 -11.03
C TYR A 387 -9.90 23.00 -10.17
N ILE A 388 -8.73 22.97 -9.52
CA ILE A 388 -8.25 24.04 -8.63
C ILE A 388 -7.26 24.90 -9.41
N PRO A 389 -7.61 26.14 -9.84
CA PRO A 389 -6.73 26.94 -10.70
C PRO A 389 -5.33 27.20 -10.13
N GLY A 390 -5.20 27.30 -8.79
CA GLY A 390 -3.91 27.52 -8.11
C GLY A 390 -2.96 26.31 -8.09
N GLU A 391 -3.47 25.12 -8.42
CA GLU A 391 -2.70 23.87 -8.48
C GLU A 391 -2.21 23.53 -9.90
N ILE A 392 -2.73 24.22 -10.93
CA ILE A 392 -2.32 24.03 -12.33
C ILE A 392 -0.98 24.76 -12.58
N ARG A 393 0.12 24.12 -12.16
CA ARG A 393 1.49 24.68 -12.23
C ARG A 393 2.42 23.97 -13.22
N TRP A 394 2.00 22.85 -13.78
CA TRP A 394 2.80 22.03 -14.69
C TRP A 394 2.02 21.72 -15.96
N TRP A 395 1.15 20.72 -15.90
CA TRP A 395 0.31 20.29 -17.00
C TRP A 395 -1.15 20.67 -16.77
N ASP A 396 -1.76 21.27 -17.77
CA ASP A 396 -3.17 21.59 -17.85
C ASP A 396 -3.94 20.38 -18.38
N TRP A 397 -4.28 19.47 -17.47
CA TRP A 397 -5.03 18.25 -17.79
C TRP A 397 -6.42 18.56 -18.34
N SER A 398 -7.04 19.67 -17.93
CA SER A 398 -8.34 20.11 -18.45
C SER A 398 -8.24 20.41 -19.94
N SER A 399 -7.18 21.09 -20.39
CA SER A 399 -6.92 21.30 -21.82
C SER A 399 -6.73 20.00 -22.59
N THR A 400 -6.06 18.99 -22.03
CA THR A 400 -5.95 17.68 -22.70
C THR A 400 -7.29 16.96 -22.83
N ILE A 401 -8.18 17.10 -21.85
CA ILE A 401 -9.52 16.52 -21.87
C ILE A 401 -10.38 17.21 -22.94
N GLU A 402 -10.26 18.53 -23.09
CA GLU A 402 -10.98 19.30 -24.11
C GLU A 402 -10.56 18.92 -25.53
N GLU A 403 -9.25 18.72 -25.75
CA GLU A 403 -8.71 18.37 -27.08
C GLU A 403 -8.98 16.90 -27.45
N TYR A 404 -8.74 15.96 -26.53
CA TYR A 404 -8.72 14.52 -26.84
C TYR A 404 -9.88 13.71 -26.26
N GLY A 405 -10.67 14.33 -25.38
CA GLY A 405 -11.79 13.71 -24.71
C GLY A 405 -11.41 13.03 -23.38
N TYR A 406 -12.32 13.16 -22.41
CA TYR A 406 -12.17 12.64 -21.04
C TYR A 406 -11.89 11.14 -20.98
N SER A 407 -12.63 10.33 -21.75
CA SER A 407 -12.48 8.87 -21.77
C SER A 407 -11.12 8.43 -22.33
N THR A 408 -10.64 9.10 -23.38
CA THR A 408 -9.33 8.85 -23.99
C THR A 408 -8.23 9.11 -22.97
N MET A 409 -8.27 10.27 -22.31
CA MET A 409 -7.27 10.63 -21.30
C MET A 409 -7.25 9.62 -20.15
N LYS A 410 -8.41 9.25 -19.59
CA LYS A 410 -8.47 8.23 -18.54
C LYS A 410 -7.91 6.89 -18.99
N SER A 411 -8.24 6.45 -20.20
CA SER A 411 -7.76 5.18 -20.74
C SER A 411 -6.24 5.17 -20.86
N ILE A 412 -5.63 6.21 -21.44
CA ILE A 412 -4.18 6.29 -21.59
C ILE A 412 -3.48 6.43 -20.25
N LEU A 413 -3.96 7.32 -19.37
CA LEU A 413 -3.36 7.52 -18.06
C LEU A 413 -3.43 6.23 -17.22
N SER A 414 -4.54 5.49 -17.27
CA SER A 414 -4.68 4.21 -16.56
C SER A 414 -3.67 3.15 -17.01
N GLN A 415 -3.26 3.18 -18.28
CA GLN A 415 -2.22 2.29 -18.83
C GLN A 415 -0.83 2.75 -18.39
N VAL A 416 -0.55 4.06 -18.43
CA VAL A 416 0.73 4.62 -18.00
C VAL A 416 1.01 4.37 -16.52
N ILE A 417 0.01 4.57 -15.65
CA ILE A 417 0.17 4.42 -14.20
C ILE A 417 -0.19 3.01 -13.71
N ARG A 418 -0.41 2.07 -14.64
CA ARG A 418 -0.75 0.69 -14.31
C ARG A 418 0.31 0.12 -13.35
N PRO A 419 -0.09 -0.48 -12.21
CA PRO A 419 0.86 -1.14 -11.34
C PRO A 419 1.62 -2.23 -12.09
N ILE A 420 2.94 -2.26 -11.92
CA ILE A 420 3.82 -3.26 -12.53
C ILE A 420 4.51 -4.01 -11.39
N LYS A 421 4.54 -5.34 -11.50
CA LYS A 421 5.25 -6.19 -10.55
C LYS A 421 6.17 -7.18 -11.25
N SER A 422 7.18 -7.64 -10.54
CA SER A 422 7.88 -8.90 -10.78
C SER A 422 7.77 -9.75 -9.52
N SER A 423 8.60 -10.77 -9.39
CA SER A 423 8.67 -11.55 -8.16
C SER A 423 10.11 -11.93 -7.78
N VAL A 424 10.32 -12.12 -6.48
CA VAL A 424 11.49 -12.82 -5.94
C VAL A 424 11.05 -14.17 -5.43
N SER A 425 11.87 -15.18 -5.70
CA SER A 425 11.59 -16.56 -5.32
C SER A 425 12.84 -17.27 -4.84
N GLY A 426 12.63 -18.35 -4.10
CA GLY A 426 13.69 -19.23 -3.64
C GLY A 426 13.09 -20.34 -2.79
N ASP A 427 13.94 -21.04 -2.06
CA ASP A 427 13.54 -22.08 -1.12
C ASP A 427 13.65 -21.55 0.29
N PHE A 428 12.62 -21.79 1.09
CA PHE A 428 12.59 -21.49 2.50
C PHE A 428 12.72 -22.79 3.30
N TYR A 429 13.47 -22.74 4.40
CA TYR A 429 13.57 -23.80 5.39
C TYR A 429 13.53 -23.17 6.77
N ALA A 430 12.72 -23.75 7.67
CA ALA A 430 12.77 -23.41 9.08
C ALA A 430 12.61 -24.64 9.95
N GLU A 431 13.20 -24.57 11.13
CA GLU A 431 13.18 -25.59 12.16
C GLU A 431 12.90 -24.93 13.50
N ASN A 432 11.99 -25.51 14.29
CA ASN A 432 11.63 -25.03 15.61
C ASN A 432 11.49 -26.20 16.59
N GLN A 433 11.78 -25.93 17.87
CA GLN A 433 11.51 -26.85 18.99
C GLN A 433 10.47 -26.23 19.92
N PHE A 434 9.52 -27.01 20.41
CA PHE A 434 8.46 -26.49 21.26
C PHE A 434 7.90 -27.55 22.20
N ALA A 435 7.35 -27.11 23.34
CA ALA A 435 6.61 -27.97 24.24
C ALA A 435 5.15 -28.10 23.76
N GLY A 436 4.59 -29.30 23.85
CA GLY A 436 3.15 -29.53 23.81
C GLY A 436 2.51 -29.21 25.16
N ASP A 437 1.19 -29.43 25.25
CA ASP A 437 0.43 -29.15 26.46
C ASP A 437 0.94 -29.92 27.69
N ILE A 438 0.68 -29.36 28.87
CA ILE A 438 0.95 -30.01 30.15
C ILE A 438 -0.13 -31.08 30.40
N GLU A 439 0.24 -32.35 30.21
CA GLU A 439 -0.61 -33.51 30.47
C GLU A 439 -0.63 -33.84 31.98
N ILE A 440 -1.82 -33.93 32.55
CA ILE A 440 -2.04 -34.28 33.97
C ILE A 440 -2.51 -35.74 34.05
N GLY A 441 -1.75 -36.58 34.73
CA GLY A 441 -2.12 -37.99 34.93
C GLY A 441 -2.96 -38.21 36.18
N TYR A 442 -3.28 -39.48 36.45
CA TYR A 442 -4.12 -39.86 37.58
C TYR A 442 -3.37 -39.76 38.92
N PRO A 443 -4.00 -39.19 39.97
CA PRO A 443 -3.40 -39.08 41.29
C PRO A 443 -3.20 -40.45 41.94
N LYS A 444 -2.13 -40.57 42.72
CA LYS A 444 -1.80 -41.75 43.53
C LYS A 444 -1.68 -41.36 44.99
N ASP A 445 -2.08 -42.23 45.90
CA ASP A 445 -1.94 -42.00 47.35
C ASP A 445 -0.47 -41.78 47.73
N ASN A 446 -0.19 -40.67 48.42
CA ASN A 446 1.12 -40.39 48.98
C ASN A 446 1.23 -41.02 50.37
N ARG A 447 1.60 -42.30 50.44
CA ARG A 447 1.85 -42.98 51.72
C ARG A 447 3.24 -42.61 52.28
N MET A 448 3.46 -41.35 52.61
CA MET A 448 4.62 -40.93 53.41
C MET A 448 4.25 -40.85 54.90
N SER A 449 5.12 -41.39 55.75
CA SER A 449 4.92 -41.41 57.20
C SER A 449 4.92 -39.99 57.76
N SER A 450 3.90 -39.69 58.55
CA SER A 450 3.67 -38.45 59.29
C SER A 450 4.81 -38.10 60.26
N PHE A 451 5.89 -37.47 59.79
CA PHE A 451 6.83 -36.76 60.66
C PHE A 451 7.32 -35.50 59.97
N TYR A 452 7.00 -34.35 60.60
CA TYR A 452 7.28 -32.96 60.22
C TYR A 452 6.32 -32.30 59.21
N ALA A 453 5.11 -32.00 59.68
CA ALA A 453 4.22 -31.02 59.06
C ALA A 453 4.78 -29.60 59.28
N VAL A 454 5.56 -29.12 58.32
CA VAL A 454 5.69 -27.69 58.04
C VAL A 454 4.71 -27.42 56.90
N GLU A 455 3.90 -26.37 56.97
CA GLU A 455 3.04 -25.93 55.87
C GLU A 455 3.87 -25.80 54.59
N ARG A 456 3.85 -26.84 53.77
CA ARG A 456 4.43 -26.87 52.44
C ARG A 456 3.24 -27.20 51.56
N GLY A 457 2.85 -26.23 50.74
CA GLY A 457 1.81 -26.45 49.74
C GLY A 457 2.21 -27.51 48.72
N VAL A 458 1.52 -27.49 47.59
CA VAL A 458 1.92 -28.34 46.48
C VAL A 458 3.32 -27.96 46.02
N GLU A 459 4.20 -28.95 45.93
CA GLU A 459 5.55 -28.80 45.40
C GLU A 459 5.76 -29.74 44.20
N LEU A 460 6.68 -29.38 43.31
CA LEU A 460 7.11 -30.25 42.20
C LEU A 460 8.32 -31.07 42.63
N ARG A 461 8.24 -32.39 42.47
CA ARG A 461 9.32 -33.34 42.70
C ARG A 461 9.66 -34.15 41.44
N ASP A 462 10.81 -34.80 41.47
CA ASP A 462 11.26 -35.78 40.48
C ASP A 462 11.26 -35.25 39.03
N GLN A 463 11.63 -33.98 38.86
CA GLN A 463 11.80 -33.37 37.54
C GLN A 463 12.94 -34.10 36.79
N ASN A 464 12.66 -34.62 35.60
CA ASN A 464 13.59 -35.50 34.85
C ASN A 464 14.38 -34.77 33.74
N PHE A 465 14.75 -33.51 33.96
CA PHE A 465 15.54 -32.72 33.02
C PHE A 465 16.63 -31.93 33.76
N SER A 466 17.70 -31.59 33.04
CA SER A 466 18.69 -30.60 33.47
C SER A 466 18.73 -29.44 32.48
N ALA A 467 19.23 -28.28 32.93
CA ALA A 467 19.41 -27.12 32.05
C ALA A 467 20.27 -27.47 30.83
N ASP A 468 21.41 -28.14 31.03
CA ASP A 468 22.32 -28.55 29.95
C ASP A 468 21.64 -29.50 28.95
N GLU A 469 20.80 -30.44 29.42
CA GLU A 469 20.06 -31.33 28.53
C GLU A 469 19.07 -30.54 27.67
N MET A 470 18.32 -29.62 28.28
CA MET A 470 17.34 -28.81 27.57
C MET A 470 18.00 -27.86 26.55
N THR A 471 19.12 -27.24 26.91
CA THR A 471 19.90 -26.39 25.99
C THR A 471 20.42 -27.20 24.81
N ASN A 472 20.88 -28.44 25.02
CA ASN A 472 21.28 -29.34 23.92
C ASN A 472 20.09 -29.75 23.02
N LEU A 473 18.85 -29.64 23.51
CA LEU A 473 17.63 -29.87 22.74
C LEU A 473 17.07 -28.59 22.08
N GLY A 474 17.78 -27.45 22.19
CA GLY A 474 17.36 -26.17 21.59
C GLY A 474 16.39 -25.34 22.46
N LEU A 475 16.29 -25.66 23.76
CA LEU A 475 15.42 -24.96 24.71
C LEU A 475 16.27 -24.33 25.82
N GLU A 476 16.25 -23.01 25.91
CA GLU A 476 16.98 -22.24 26.91
C GLU A 476 16.06 -21.81 28.06
N ASN A 477 16.65 -21.45 29.20
CA ASN A 477 15.93 -20.89 30.35
C ASN A 477 14.69 -21.70 30.80
N VAL A 478 14.76 -23.03 30.69
CA VAL A 478 13.64 -23.91 31.01
C VAL A 478 13.40 -23.95 32.52
N GLU A 479 12.22 -23.48 32.92
CA GLU A 479 11.76 -23.47 34.31
C GLU A 479 10.37 -24.08 34.43
N LEU A 480 10.25 -25.16 35.22
CA LEU A 480 8.97 -25.75 35.60
C LEU A 480 8.62 -25.35 37.04
N SER A 481 7.53 -24.62 37.19
CA SER A 481 7.09 -24.07 38.48
C SER A 481 5.65 -24.44 38.82
N VAL A 482 5.33 -24.41 40.11
CA VAL A 482 3.97 -24.57 40.63
C VAL A 482 3.63 -23.41 41.55
N THR A 483 2.49 -22.78 41.33
CA THR A 483 1.99 -21.69 42.18
C THR A 483 0.58 -21.99 42.65
N ARG A 484 0.24 -21.59 43.87
CA ARG A 484 -1.14 -21.72 44.37
C ARG A 484 -2.04 -20.68 43.72
N VAL A 485 -3.27 -21.07 43.40
CA VAL A 485 -4.31 -20.10 43.05
C VAL A 485 -4.78 -19.44 44.34
N VAL A 486 -4.32 -18.22 44.60
CA VAL A 486 -4.85 -17.41 45.71
C VAL A 486 -6.24 -16.95 45.30
N GLN A 487 -7.28 -17.53 45.89
CA GLN A 487 -8.62 -16.96 45.77
C GLN A 487 -8.63 -15.60 46.48
N PRO A 488 -9.18 -14.54 45.86
CA PRO A 488 -9.25 -13.20 46.44
C PRO A 488 -10.09 -13.12 47.72
#